data_AF-A0A6F8VEK2-F1
#
_entry.id   AF-A0A6F8VEK2-F1
#
_cell.length_a   1.000
_cell.length_b   1.000
_cell.length_c   1.000
_cell.angle_alpha   90.00
_cell.angle_beta   90.00
_cell.angle_gamma   90.00
#
_symmetry.space_group_name_H-M   'P 1'
#
loop_
_entity.id
_entity.type
_entity.pdbx_description
1 polymer ?
#
loop_
_entity_poly.entity_id
_entity_poly.type
_entity_poly.pdbx_seq_one_letter_code
_entity_poly.pdbx_strand_id
1 'polypeptide(L)'
;MAIHNNEVLRLEQKMSAKGQMLQDPFLNILRKEHIPVSIYLVNGIKLQGQVESFDQYVVLLKNTVTQMVYKHAISTVVPARPVSIPFEHPSDSV
;
A
#
# COMPACT_ATOMS: atom_id res chain seq x y z
N MET A 1 31.71 19.32 -7.10
CA MET A 1 31.34 17.92 -6.78
C MET A 1 30.15 17.77 -5.81
N ALA A 2 29.54 18.86 -5.30
CA ALA A 2 28.41 18.81 -4.35
C ALA A 2 27.00 18.97 -4.98
N ILE A 3 26.90 19.25 -6.29
CA ILE A 3 25.60 19.49 -6.96
C ILE A 3 24.84 18.17 -7.26
N HIS A 4 25.55 17.03 -7.36
CA HIS A 4 24.94 15.75 -7.69
C HIS A 4 24.09 15.14 -6.56
N ASN A 5 24.42 15.42 -5.29
CA ASN A 5 23.72 14.81 -4.15
C ASN A 5 22.29 15.35 -3.94
N ASN A 6 22.03 16.59 -4.33
CA ASN A 6 20.72 17.21 -4.11
C ASN A 6 19.67 16.74 -5.13
N GLU A 7 20.10 16.34 -6.33
CA GLU A 7 19.21 15.75 -7.33
C GLU A 7 18.81 14.31 -6.98
N VAL A 8 19.75 13.50 -6.48
CA VAL A 8 19.47 12.13 -6.04
C VAL A 8 18.46 12.12 -4.88
N LEU A 9 18.65 12.97 -3.86
CA LEU A 9 17.70 13.13 -2.76
C LEU A 9 16.30 13.54 -3.24
N ARG A 10 16.21 14.43 -4.23
CA ARG A 10 14.93 14.82 -4.84
C ARG A 10 14.28 13.68 -5.60
N LEU A 11 15.04 12.86 -6.32
CA LEU A 11 14.52 11.71 -7.06
C LEU A 11 14.03 10.61 -6.11
N GLU A 12 14.75 10.32 -5.03
CA GLU A 12 14.32 9.38 -3.99
C GLU A 12 13.03 9.85 -3.30
N GLN A 13 12.93 11.14 -2.95
CA GLN A 13 11.70 11.72 -2.40
C GLN A 13 10.52 11.63 -3.40
N LYS A 14 10.78 11.85 -4.70
CA LYS A 14 9.77 11.76 -5.75
C LYS A 14 9.31 10.31 -5.99
N MET A 15 10.21 9.33 -5.87
CA MET A 15 9.87 7.90 -5.94
C MET A 15 9.09 7.43 -4.71
N SER A 16 9.50 7.86 -3.51
CA SER A 16 8.79 7.58 -2.25
C SER A 16 7.36 8.13 -2.29
N ALA A 17 7.18 9.37 -2.75
CA ALA A 17 5.87 9.99 -2.91
C ALA A 17 4.98 9.23 -3.91
N LYS A 18 5.52 8.80 -5.07
CA LYS A 18 4.76 8.02 -6.06
C LYS A 18 4.31 6.64 -5.55
N GLY A 19 5.14 5.95 -4.77
CA GLY A 19 4.77 4.67 -4.15
C GLY A 19 3.60 4.83 -3.18
N GLN A 20 3.62 5.91 -2.40
CA GLN A 20 2.55 6.25 -1.46
C GLN A 20 1.24 6.61 -2.17
N MET A 21 1.32 7.32 -3.31
CA MET A 21 0.15 7.70 -4.12
C MET A 21 -0.66 6.52 -4.65
N LEU A 22 -0.05 5.33 -4.85
CA LEU A 22 -0.79 4.13 -5.22
C LEU A 22 -1.21 3.32 -3.98
N GLN A 23 -0.32 3.20 -3.01
CA GLN A 23 -0.49 2.35 -1.85
C GLN A 23 -1.66 2.80 -0.97
N ASP A 24 -1.72 4.09 -0.61
CA ASP A 24 -2.73 4.57 0.33
C ASP A 24 -4.14 4.51 -0.24
N PRO A 25 -4.41 4.96 -1.48
CA PRO A 25 -5.72 4.79 -2.08
C PRO A 25 -6.13 3.32 -2.17
N PHE A 26 -5.22 2.43 -2.57
CA PHE A 26 -5.50 1.00 -2.64
C PHE A 26 -5.89 0.42 -1.28
N LEU A 27 -5.06 0.58 -0.24
CA LEU A 27 -5.34 0.09 1.11
C LEU A 27 -6.59 0.73 1.72
N ASN A 28 -6.85 2.00 1.40
CA ASN A 28 -8.03 2.70 1.88
C ASN A 28 -9.32 2.18 1.24
N ILE A 29 -9.32 1.83 -0.06
CA ILE A 29 -10.48 1.20 -0.71
C ILE A 29 -10.75 -0.16 -0.08
N LEU A 30 -9.71 -1.00 0.08
CA LEU A 30 -9.83 -2.30 0.74
C LEU A 30 -10.46 -2.19 2.14
N ARG A 31 -10.02 -1.19 2.92
CA ARG A 31 -10.54 -0.90 4.26
C ARG A 31 -11.98 -0.43 4.24
N LYS A 32 -12.29 0.64 3.49
CA LYS A 32 -13.62 1.27 3.48
C LYS A 32 -14.70 0.34 2.96
N GLU A 33 -14.39 -0.46 1.96
CA GLU A 33 -15.34 -1.39 1.34
C GLU A 33 -15.32 -2.79 1.97
N HIS A 34 -14.55 -2.98 3.05
CA HIS A 34 -14.41 -4.25 3.76
C HIS A 34 -14.11 -5.43 2.82
N ILE A 35 -13.24 -5.20 1.82
CA ILE A 35 -12.92 -6.20 0.81
C ILE A 35 -12.08 -7.30 1.46
N PRO A 36 -12.50 -8.58 1.37
CA PRO A 36 -11.65 -9.68 1.82
C PRO A 36 -10.34 -9.70 1.02
N VAL A 37 -9.21 -9.88 1.70
CA VAL A 37 -7.87 -9.92 1.11
C VAL A 37 -7.13 -11.19 1.49
N SER A 38 -6.25 -11.62 0.58
CA SER A 38 -5.16 -12.55 0.88
C SER A 38 -3.85 -11.76 0.90
N ILE A 39 -3.17 -11.76 2.04
CA ILE A 39 -1.83 -11.17 2.20
C ILE A 39 -0.82 -12.31 2.19
N TYR A 40 0.07 -12.30 1.21
CA TYR A 40 1.19 -13.22 1.13
C TYR A 40 2.42 -12.57 1.76
N LEU A 41 3.06 -13.31 2.66
CA LEU A 41 4.28 -12.90 3.31
C LEU A 41 5.49 -13.36 2.50
N VAL A 42 6.64 -12.70 2.68
CA VAL A 42 7.90 -13.03 1.99
C VAL A 42 8.40 -14.45 2.26
N ASN A 43 7.99 -15.05 3.38
CA ASN A 43 8.29 -16.44 3.73
C ASN A 43 7.29 -17.47 3.15
N GLY A 44 6.32 -17.01 2.34
CA GLY A 44 5.30 -17.83 1.69
C GLY A 44 4.03 -18.08 2.52
N ILE A 45 3.96 -17.62 3.77
CA ILE A 45 2.73 -17.74 4.57
C ILE A 45 1.62 -16.85 3.97
N LYS A 46 0.40 -17.40 3.92
CA LYS A 46 -0.80 -16.68 3.49
C LYS A 46 -1.66 -16.32 4.70
N LEU A 47 -1.95 -15.04 4.86
CA LEU A 47 -2.93 -14.51 5.81
C LEU A 47 -4.21 -14.12 5.05
N GLN A 48 -5.36 -14.33 5.66
CA GLN A 48 -6.66 -13.96 5.10
C GLN A 48 -7.45 -13.16 6.12
N GLY A 49 -8.18 -12.16 5.64
CA GLY A 49 -8.99 -11.27 6.47
C GLY A 49 -9.44 -10.03 5.70
N GLN A 50 -9.75 -8.96 6.43
CA GLN A 50 -10.06 -7.63 5.90
C GLN A 50 -9.10 -6.61 6.48
N VAL A 51 -8.75 -5.58 5.71
CA VAL A 51 -7.94 -4.47 6.23
C VAL A 51 -8.81 -3.63 7.18
N GLU A 52 -8.45 -3.58 8.45
CA GLU A 52 -9.15 -2.78 9.47
C GLU A 52 -8.56 -1.37 9.56
N SER A 53 -7.24 -1.26 9.54
CA SER A 53 -6.50 0.00 9.52
C SER A 53 -5.10 -0.19 8.95
N PHE A 54 -4.39 0.89 8.65
CA PHE A 54 -3.00 0.87 8.23
C PHE A 54 -2.33 2.20 8.55
N ASP A 55 -1.01 2.19 8.68
CA ASP A 55 -0.17 3.37 8.73
C ASP A 55 0.98 3.23 7.72
N GLN A 56 2.06 3.99 7.89
CA GLN A 56 3.25 3.92 7.02
C GLN A 56 3.92 2.52 7.01
N TYR A 57 3.93 1.79 8.13
CA TYR A 57 4.74 0.59 8.33
C TYR A 57 3.94 -0.69 8.54
N VAL A 58 2.69 -0.60 8.99
CA VAL A 58 1.87 -1.77 9.34
C VAL A 58 0.49 -1.73 8.71
N VAL A 59 -0.12 -2.92 8.63
CA VAL A 59 -1.53 -3.13 8.29
C VAL A 59 -2.16 -3.94 9.41
N LEU A 60 -3.30 -3.47 9.93
CA LEU A 60 -4.14 -4.26 10.83
C LEU A 60 -5.09 -5.12 9.98
N LEU A 61 -4.94 -6.44 10.10
CA LEU A 61 -5.75 -7.42 9.40
C LEU A 61 -6.72 -8.07 10.37
N LYS A 62 -8.02 -7.97 10.08
CA LYS A 62 -9.09 -8.59 10.85
C LYS A 62 -9.54 -9.90 10.24
N ASN A 63 -9.51 -10.97 11.03
CA ASN A 63 -10.26 -12.21 10.78
C ASN A 63 -11.07 -12.55 12.05
N THR A 64 -10.91 -13.73 12.64
CA THR A 64 -11.39 -14.03 14.00
C THR A 64 -10.82 -13.06 15.04
N VAL A 65 -9.55 -12.66 14.88
CA VAL A 65 -8.87 -11.66 15.71
C VAL A 65 -8.32 -10.53 14.85
N THR A 66 -7.95 -9.41 15.48
CA THR A 66 -7.16 -8.37 14.82
C THR A 66 -5.69 -8.65 15.04
N GLN A 67 -4.92 -8.72 13.96
CA GLN A 67 -3.47 -8.90 14.03
C GLN A 67 -2.76 -7.79 13.25
N MET A 68 -1.59 -7.40 13.74
CA MET A 68 -0.73 -6.42 13.08
C MET A 68 0.24 -7.14 12.15
N VAL A 69 0.31 -6.71 10.90
CA VAL A 69 1.21 -7.24 9.88
C VAL A 69 2.16 -6.14 9.44
N TYR A 70 3.46 -6.33 9.63
CA TYR A 70 4.47 -5.38 9.16
C TYR A 70 4.65 -5.45 7.65
N LYS A 71 4.64 -4.30 6.98
CA LYS A 71 4.73 -4.23 5.51
C LYS A 71 6.03 -4.82 4.95
N HIS A 72 7.14 -4.75 5.69
CA HIS A 72 8.40 -5.36 5.26
C HIS A 72 8.33 -6.89 5.12
N ALA A 73 7.38 -7.53 5.83
CA ALA A 73 7.15 -8.96 5.75
C ALA A 73 6.15 -9.35 4.67
N ILE A 74 5.45 -8.37 4.07
CA ILE A 74 4.43 -8.60 3.04
C ILE A 74 5.10 -8.63 1.67
N SER A 75 4.86 -9.69 0.90
CA SER A 75 5.25 -9.75 -0.51
C SER A 75 4.14 -9.27 -1.44
N THR A 76 2.88 -9.59 -1.14
CA THR A 76 1.75 -9.28 -2.04
C THR A 76 0.43 -9.17 -1.28
N VAL A 77 -0.43 -8.23 -1.68
CA VAL A 77 -1.81 -8.09 -1.20
C VAL A 77 -2.76 -8.32 -2.37
N VAL A 78 -3.61 -9.34 -2.27
CA VAL A 78 -4.55 -9.73 -3.35
C VAL A 78 -5.99 -9.57 -2.85
N PRO A 79 -6.80 -8.70 -3.46
CA PRO A 79 -8.22 -8.57 -3.10
C PRO A 79 -9.06 -9.71 -3.69
N ALA A 80 -10.14 -10.08 -3.00
CA ALA A 80 -11.08 -11.11 -3.46
C ALA A 80 -11.90 -10.68 -4.69
N ARG A 81 -11.91 -9.38 -5.02
CA ARG A 81 -12.50 -8.83 -6.23
C ARG A 81 -11.64 -7.69 -6.79
N PRO A 82 -11.78 -7.35 -8.08
CA PRO A 82 -11.11 -6.19 -8.65
C PRO A 82 -11.40 -4.90 -7.87
N VAL A 83 -10.37 -4.06 -7.75
CA VAL A 83 -10.44 -2.74 -7.13
C VAL A 83 -10.10 -1.70 -8.20
N SER A 84 -10.99 -0.73 -8.40
CA SER A 84 -10.72 0.40 -9.29
C SER A 84 -10.04 1.51 -8.50
N ILE A 85 -8.77 1.76 -8.80
CA ILE A 85 -8.04 2.89 -8.22
C ILE A 85 -8.21 4.06 -9.20
N PRO A 86 -8.84 5.19 -8.78
CA PRO A 86 -8.89 6.37 -9.63
C PRO A 86 -7.44 6.83 -9.88
N PHE A 87 -6.97 6.65 -11.10
CA PHE A 87 -5.76 7.34 -11.55
C PHE A 87 -6.19 8.77 -11.85
N GLU A 88 -5.87 9.71 -10.96
CA GLU A 88 -5.86 11.12 -11.36
C GLU A 88 -4.76 11.27 -12.42
N HIS A 89 -5.19 11.36 -13.69
CA HIS A 89 -4.31 11.80 -14.76
C HIS A 89 -3.96 13.27 -14.50
N PRO A 90 -2.67 13.65 -14.44
CA PRO A 90 -2.25 15.03 -14.16
C PRO A 90 -2.61 16.05 -15.25
N SER A 91 -3.51 15.75 -16.19
CA SER A 91 -3.76 16.56 -17.39
C SER A 91 -5.02 17.44 -17.36
N ASP A 92 -5.85 17.35 -16.33
CA ASP A 92 -7.19 17.97 -16.38
C ASP A 92 -7.32 19.26 -15.55
N SER A 93 -6.21 19.82 -15.08
CA SER A 93 -6.15 21.21 -14.58
C SER A 93 -5.70 22.14 -15.70
N VAL A 94 -6.63 22.45 -16.61
CA VAL A 94 -6.57 23.62 -17.51
C VAL A 94 -6.95 24.87 -16.76
#